data_AF-A0A7V2T205-F1
#
_entry.id   AF-A0A7V2T205-F1
#
_cell.length_a   1.000
_cell.length_b   1.000
_cell.length_c   1.000
_cell.angle_alpha   90.00
_cell.angle_beta   90.00
_cell.angle_gamma   90.00
#
_symmetry.space_group_name_H-M   'P 1'
#
loop_
_entity.id
_entity.type
_entity.pdbx_description
1 polymer ?
#
loop_
_entity_poly.entity_id
_entity_poly.type
_entity_poly.pdbx_seq_one_letter_code
_entity_poly.pdbx_strand_id
1 'polypeptide(L)'
;MENKLDSISQFLKRGEFEYRLYDLGRKLTLLPNDLFQRIEDQTERYPCPFQQKARLALLFWSEFDKSEPTIWFLQFPIDELGYLKLASRDAFMQELLGHVGSNLHAQQSGQKMQDSLKESAFAFKPRQDRLAIFHAFATVELKQQPSPYYLPTQVYLKGKLGYERWEFLGLQGIADIIARLQCE
;
A
#
# COMPACT_ATOMS: atom_id res chain seq x y z
N MET A 1 -24.46 21.96 -4.92
CA MET A 1 -24.13 20.56 -5.23
C MET A 1 -23.16 20.10 -4.17
N GLU A 2 -23.63 19.31 -3.20
CA GLU A 2 -22.76 18.75 -2.16
C GLU A 2 -21.64 17.95 -2.83
N ASN A 3 -20.40 18.25 -2.45
CA ASN A 3 -19.21 17.73 -3.10
C ASN A 3 -18.94 16.31 -2.58
N LYS A 4 -19.80 15.36 -2.98
CA LYS A 4 -19.80 13.98 -2.53
C LYS A 4 -18.46 13.32 -2.85
N LEU A 5 -17.86 12.68 -1.84
CA LEU A 5 -16.62 11.91 -1.98
C LEU A 5 -16.97 10.54 -2.57
N ASP A 6 -17.11 10.48 -3.89
CA ASP A 6 -17.64 9.29 -4.60
C ASP A 6 -16.55 8.27 -4.98
N SER A 7 -15.26 8.58 -4.79
CA SER A 7 -14.14 7.68 -5.11
C SER A 7 -12.98 7.78 -4.14
N ILE A 8 -12.15 6.73 -4.12
CA ILE A 8 -10.96 6.64 -3.27
C ILE A 8 -9.95 7.71 -3.72
N SER A 9 -9.75 7.89 -5.03
CA SER A 9 -8.86 8.93 -5.56
C SER A 9 -9.26 10.33 -5.12
N GLN A 10 -10.56 10.65 -5.11
CA GLN A 10 -11.04 11.95 -4.64
C GLN A 10 -10.82 12.14 -3.14
N PHE A 11 -11.04 11.10 -2.34
CA PHE A 11 -10.77 11.14 -0.90
C PHE A 11 -9.29 11.41 -0.62
N LEU A 12 -8.40 10.67 -1.29
CA LEU A 12 -6.96 10.82 -1.11
C LEU A 12 -6.44 12.18 -1.59
N LYS A 13 -6.99 12.72 -2.69
CA LYS A 13 -6.62 14.06 -3.21
C LYS A 13 -7.06 15.22 -2.32
N ARG A 14 -8.10 15.05 -1.50
CA ARG A 14 -8.56 16.08 -0.56
C ARG A 14 -7.86 16.04 0.78
N GLY A 15 -7.14 14.95 1.08
CA GLY A 15 -6.36 14.83 2.30
C GLY A 15 -5.14 15.75 2.29
N GLU A 16 -4.74 16.23 3.46
CA GLU A 16 -3.46 16.92 3.67
C GLU A 16 -2.32 15.90 3.88
N PHE A 17 -2.19 14.95 2.96
CA PHE A 17 -1.17 13.90 3.01
C PHE A 17 -0.70 13.52 1.61
N GLU A 18 0.55 13.08 1.54
CA GLU A 18 1.12 12.49 0.34
C GLU A 18 0.78 11.00 0.29
N TYR A 19 0.57 10.46 -0.91
CA TYR A 19 0.24 9.05 -1.07
C TYR A 19 0.78 8.41 -2.34
N ARG A 20 1.02 7.09 -2.25
CA ARG A 20 1.42 6.21 -3.33
C ARG A 20 0.57 4.96 -3.34
N LEU A 21 0.19 4.54 -4.55
CA LEU A 21 -0.54 3.31 -4.79
C LEU A 21 0.39 2.28 -5.43
N TYR A 22 0.29 1.05 -4.97
CA TYR A 22 1.00 -0.09 -5.50
C TYR A 22 0.03 -1.23 -5.80
N ASP A 23 0.20 -1.87 -6.94
CA ASP A 23 -0.43 -3.16 -7.24
C ASP A 23 0.39 -4.27 -6.55
N LEU A 24 -0.29 -5.16 -5.81
CA LEU A 24 0.26 -6.33 -5.12
C LEU A 24 -0.28 -7.64 -5.70
N GLY A 25 -0.75 -7.62 -6.95
CA GLY A 25 -1.23 -8.78 -7.67
C GLY A 25 -0.10 -9.72 -8.05
N ARG A 26 0.23 -9.75 -9.34
CA ARG A 26 1.31 -10.64 -9.85
C ARG A 26 2.69 -10.13 -9.51
N LYS A 27 2.89 -8.81 -9.58
CA LYS A 27 4.16 -8.13 -9.30
C LYS A 27 3.85 -6.96 -8.39
N LEU A 28 4.82 -6.58 -7.55
CA LEU A 28 4.72 -5.31 -6.86
C LEU A 28 5.11 -4.23 -7.86
N THR A 29 4.16 -3.37 -8.23
CA THR A 29 4.39 -2.29 -9.20
C THR A 29 3.72 -1.03 -8.74
N LEU A 30 4.40 0.11 -8.91
CA LEU A 30 3.78 1.42 -8.72
C LEU A 30 2.57 1.52 -9.65
N LEU A 31 1.43 1.89 -9.07
CA LEU A 31 0.21 2.21 -9.80
C LEU A 31 0.07 3.73 -9.80
N PRO A 32 0.35 4.42 -10.92
CA PRO A 32 0.24 5.88 -10.97
C PRO A 32 -1.15 6.37 -10.52
N ASN A 33 -1.18 7.43 -9.72
CA ASN A 33 -2.43 7.95 -9.15
C ASN A 33 -3.45 8.32 -10.24
N ASP A 34 -3.01 8.89 -11.37
CA ASP A 34 -3.88 9.22 -12.49
C ASP A 34 -4.42 7.98 -13.22
N LEU A 35 -3.64 6.90 -13.28
CA LEU A 35 -4.12 5.62 -13.83
C LEU A 35 -5.18 5.03 -12.90
N PHE A 36 -4.96 5.06 -11.59
CA PHE A 36 -5.96 4.58 -10.63
C PHE A 36 -7.26 5.38 -10.70
N GLN A 37 -7.18 6.70 -10.85
CA GLN A 37 -8.37 7.52 -11.09
C GLN A 37 -9.11 7.09 -12.36
N ARG A 38 -8.41 6.88 -13.48
CA ARG A 38 -9.03 6.39 -14.73
C ARG A 38 -9.71 5.03 -14.58
N ILE A 39 -9.17 4.16 -13.73
CA ILE A 39 -9.76 2.86 -13.38
C ILE A 39 -11.06 3.06 -12.59
N GLU A 40 -11.07 3.97 -11.61
CA GLU A 40 -12.28 4.30 -10.84
C GLU A 40 -13.35 4.98 -11.70
N ASP A 41 -12.95 5.73 -12.73
CA ASP A 41 -13.84 6.36 -13.72
C ASP A 41 -14.32 5.37 -14.80
N GLN A 42 -13.93 4.08 -14.72
CA GLN A 42 -14.21 3.03 -15.72
C GLN A 42 -13.72 3.35 -17.14
N THR A 43 -12.78 4.28 -17.28
CA THR A 43 -12.18 4.64 -18.58
C THR A 43 -11.02 3.71 -18.95
N GLU A 44 -10.40 3.09 -17.95
CA GLU A 44 -9.29 2.15 -18.11
C GLU A 44 -9.55 0.84 -17.37
N ARG A 45 -9.02 -0.25 -17.92
CA ARG A 45 -9.05 -1.56 -17.26
C ARG A 45 -7.96 -1.65 -16.21
N TYR A 46 -8.18 -2.49 -15.19
CA TYR A 46 -7.15 -2.77 -14.21
C TYR A 46 -5.98 -3.52 -14.87
N PRO A 47 -4.72 -3.08 -14.70
CA PRO A 47 -3.60 -3.54 -15.53
C PRO A 47 -3.21 -5.00 -15.24
N CYS A 48 -3.20 -5.41 -13.98
CA CYS A 48 -2.65 -6.70 -13.55
C CYS A 48 -3.56 -7.45 -12.57
N PRO A 49 -4.80 -7.80 -12.93
CA PRO A 49 -5.72 -8.47 -12.02
C PRO A 49 -5.16 -9.84 -11.60
N PHE A 50 -5.24 -10.15 -10.31
CA PHE A 50 -4.82 -11.43 -9.75
C PHE A 50 -6.00 -12.12 -9.08
N GLN A 51 -6.39 -13.29 -9.62
CA GLN A 51 -7.56 -14.04 -9.14
C GLN A 51 -8.85 -13.21 -9.16
N GLN A 52 -9.10 -12.48 -10.27
CA GLN A 52 -10.25 -11.56 -10.42
C GLN A 52 -10.34 -10.50 -9.32
N LYS A 53 -9.20 -10.11 -8.75
CA LYS A 53 -9.12 -9.05 -7.74
C LYS A 53 -8.01 -8.06 -8.08
N ALA A 54 -8.29 -6.79 -7.83
CA ALA A 54 -7.30 -5.76 -7.63
C ALA A 54 -6.79 -5.88 -6.21
N ARG A 55 -5.47 -6.03 -6.04
CA ARG A 55 -4.83 -6.01 -4.72
C ARG A 55 -3.97 -4.77 -4.67
N LEU A 56 -4.36 -3.83 -3.85
CA LEU A 56 -3.75 -2.53 -3.73
C LEU A 56 -3.05 -2.42 -2.38
N ALA A 57 -1.87 -1.83 -2.38
CA ALA A 57 -1.33 -1.22 -1.17
C ALA A 57 -1.30 0.28 -1.36
N LEU A 58 -1.90 0.96 -0.40
CA LEU A 58 -1.87 2.40 -0.29
C LEU A 58 -0.89 2.75 0.82
N LEU A 59 0.15 3.49 0.45
CA LEU A 59 1.10 4.11 1.37
C LEU A 59 0.77 5.59 1.43
N PHE A 60 0.53 6.14 2.60
CA PHE A 60 0.37 7.59 2.77
C PHE A 60 1.05 8.08 4.04
N TRP A 61 1.51 9.32 4.01
CA TRP A 61 2.29 9.93 5.08
C TRP A 61 2.03 11.44 5.15
N SER A 62 2.28 12.03 6.32
CA SER A 62 2.21 13.47 6.49
C SER A 62 3.41 14.14 5.82
N GLU A 63 3.20 15.26 5.13
CA GLU A 63 4.30 16.04 4.57
C GLU A 63 5.30 16.51 5.65
N PHE A 64 4.79 16.77 6.86
CA PHE A 64 5.56 17.27 7.99
C PHE A 64 6.28 16.15 8.77
N ASP A 65 5.76 14.92 8.73
CA ASP A 65 6.34 13.78 9.42
C ASP A 65 6.24 12.49 8.58
N LYS A 66 7.39 12.09 8.03
CA LYS A 66 7.56 10.85 7.26
C LYS A 66 7.90 9.65 8.13
N SER A 67 8.03 9.82 9.45
CA SER A 67 8.46 8.75 10.36
C SER A 67 7.34 7.77 10.72
N GLU A 68 6.08 8.21 10.65
CA GLU A 68 4.90 7.38 10.91
C GLU A 68 4.03 7.20 9.64
N PRO A 69 4.53 6.49 8.59
CA PRO A 69 3.72 6.21 7.42
C PRO A 69 2.60 5.22 7.76
N THR A 70 1.43 5.44 7.16
CA THR A 70 0.32 4.50 7.25
C THR A 70 0.21 3.69 5.97
N ILE A 71 -0.05 2.39 6.13
CA ILE A 71 -0.15 1.43 5.03
C ILE A 71 -1.49 0.73 5.12
N TRP A 72 -2.26 0.77 4.03
CA TRP A 72 -3.47 -0.03 3.87
C TRP A 72 -3.32 -1.04 2.74
N PHE A 73 -3.71 -2.28 3.00
CA PHE A 73 -3.77 -3.34 2.01
C PHE A 73 -5.22 -3.62 1.69
N LEU A 74 -5.66 -3.22 0.50
CA LEU A 74 -7.05 -3.28 0.05
C LEU A 74 -7.21 -4.26 -1.10
N GLN A 75 -8.30 -5.01 -1.12
CA GLN A 75 -8.67 -5.87 -2.23
C GLN A 75 -10.06 -5.54 -2.75
N PHE A 76 -10.19 -5.44 -4.08
CA PHE A 76 -11.46 -5.19 -4.74
C PHE A 76 -11.71 -6.21 -5.83
N PRO A 77 -12.95 -6.69 -6.01
CA PRO A 77 -13.27 -7.58 -7.11
C PRO A 77 -13.22 -6.84 -8.45
N ILE A 78 -12.71 -7.54 -9.45
CA ILE A 78 -12.65 -7.14 -10.85
C ILE A 78 -13.68 -7.95 -11.62
N ASP A 79 -14.33 -7.34 -12.61
CA ASP A 79 -15.27 -8.04 -13.49
C ASP A 79 -14.57 -8.83 -14.61
N GLU A 80 -15.36 -9.48 -15.45
CA GLU A 80 -14.85 -10.32 -16.55
C GLU A 80 -14.18 -9.50 -17.66
N LEU A 81 -14.51 -8.21 -17.77
CA LEU A 81 -13.95 -7.29 -18.74
C LEU A 81 -12.69 -6.59 -18.22
N GLY A 82 -12.32 -6.82 -16.95
CA GLY A 82 -11.13 -6.25 -16.32
C GLY A 82 -11.37 -4.91 -15.60
N TYR A 83 -12.62 -4.50 -15.41
CA TYR A 83 -12.97 -3.27 -14.70
C TYR A 83 -13.18 -3.50 -13.21
N LEU A 84 -12.92 -2.45 -12.43
CA LEU A 84 -13.22 -2.41 -11.01
C LEU A 84 -14.73 -2.44 -10.80
N LYS A 85 -15.21 -3.33 -9.92
CA LYS A 85 -16.63 -3.33 -9.53
C LYS A 85 -16.91 -2.11 -8.65
N LEU A 86 -17.52 -1.07 -9.23
CA LEU A 86 -17.78 0.19 -8.53
C LEU A 86 -18.64 0.01 -7.27
N ALA A 87 -19.59 -0.93 -7.28
CA ALA A 87 -20.38 -1.22 -6.08
C ALA A 87 -19.51 -1.60 -4.87
N SER A 88 -18.39 -2.31 -5.09
CA SER A 88 -17.43 -2.65 -4.03
C SER A 88 -16.58 -1.46 -3.61
N ARG A 89 -16.17 -0.59 -4.56
CA ARG A 89 -15.51 0.69 -4.26
C ARG A 89 -16.43 1.59 -3.42
N ASP A 90 -17.69 1.71 -3.81
CA ASP A 90 -18.66 2.59 -3.16
C ASP A 90 -18.99 2.11 -1.75
N ALA A 91 -19.15 0.80 -1.57
CA ALA A 91 -19.31 0.19 -0.25
C ALA A 91 -18.10 0.47 0.65
N PHE A 92 -16.87 0.35 0.12
CA PHE A 92 -15.66 0.74 0.86
C PHE A 92 -15.65 2.22 1.22
N MET A 93 -16.02 3.11 0.28
CA MET A 93 -16.10 4.54 0.55
C MET A 93 -17.12 4.88 1.64
N GLN A 94 -18.27 4.21 1.66
CA GLN A 94 -19.27 4.36 2.71
C GLN A 94 -18.75 3.89 4.07
N GLU A 95 -18.10 2.72 4.12
CA GLU A 95 -17.46 2.19 5.33
C GLU A 95 -16.37 3.16 5.84
N LEU A 96 -15.50 3.61 4.94
CA LEU A 96 -14.43 4.55 5.23
C LEU A 96 -14.96 5.88 5.79
N LEU A 97 -15.95 6.49 5.12
CA LEU A 97 -16.55 7.74 5.57
C LEU A 97 -17.29 7.56 6.91
N GLY A 98 -17.91 6.40 7.14
CA GLY A 98 -18.53 6.05 8.42
C GLY A 98 -17.50 5.97 9.55
N HIS A 99 -16.36 5.32 9.32
CA HIS A 99 -15.27 5.24 10.30
C HIS A 99 -14.59 6.58 10.53
N VAL A 100 -14.31 7.34 9.47
CA VAL A 100 -13.71 8.68 9.59
C VAL A 100 -14.65 9.63 10.33
N GLY A 101 -15.95 9.64 10.01
CA GLY A 101 -16.94 10.46 10.72
C GLY A 101 -17.04 10.10 12.19
N SER A 102 -17.05 8.80 12.51
CA SER A 102 -17.05 8.30 13.89
C SER A 102 -15.76 8.64 14.63
N ASN A 103 -14.60 8.56 13.95
CA ASN A 103 -13.29 8.87 14.50
C ASN A 103 -13.09 10.38 14.70
N LEU A 104 -13.63 11.25 13.86
CA LEU A 104 -13.62 12.70 14.06
C LEU A 104 -14.42 13.09 15.32
N HIS A 105 -15.56 12.44 15.57
CA HIS A 105 -16.29 12.58 16.83
C HIS A 105 -15.47 12.05 18.02
N ALA A 106 -14.71 10.95 17.86
CA ALA A 106 -13.84 10.41 18.91
C ALA A 106 -12.56 11.24 19.15
N GLN A 107 -12.02 11.92 18.13
CA GLN A 107 -10.84 12.78 18.24
C GLN A 107 -11.08 14.04 19.08
N GLN A 108 -12.33 14.54 19.15
CA GLN A 108 -12.73 15.55 20.14
C GLN A 108 -12.59 15.05 21.60
N SER A 109 -12.41 13.73 21.78
CA SER A 109 -12.16 13.05 23.05
C SER A 109 -10.70 12.61 23.25
N GLY A 110 -9.77 13.01 22.37
CA GLY A 110 -8.32 12.83 22.56
C GLY A 110 -7.73 11.47 22.16
N GLN A 111 -8.42 10.65 21.34
CA GLN A 111 -7.89 9.37 20.86
C GLN A 111 -7.23 9.52 19.48
N LYS A 112 -6.00 8.98 19.31
CA LYS A 112 -5.31 8.90 18.01
C LYS A 112 -6.22 8.21 17.00
N MET A 113 -6.19 8.66 15.73
CA MET A 113 -6.85 8.01 14.59
C MET A 113 -6.48 6.52 14.58
N GLN A 114 -7.30 5.68 15.20
CA GLN A 114 -6.96 4.29 15.41
C GLN A 114 -7.14 3.55 14.08
N ASP A 115 -6.42 2.44 13.94
CA ASP A 115 -6.34 1.47 12.85
C ASP A 115 -7.70 0.86 12.39
N SER A 116 -8.82 1.59 12.47
CA SER A 116 -10.20 1.12 12.21
C SER A 116 -10.37 0.47 10.83
N LEU A 117 -9.49 0.77 9.88
CA LEU A 117 -9.54 0.21 8.52
C LEU A 117 -8.82 -1.13 8.37
N LYS A 118 -8.06 -1.58 9.38
CA LYS A 118 -7.52 -2.95 9.40
C LYS A 118 -8.63 -4.00 9.51
N GLU A 119 -9.80 -3.61 10.00
CA GLU A 119 -10.98 -4.46 10.14
C GLU A 119 -11.98 -4.34 8.98
N SER A 120 -11.69 -3.51 7.96
CA SER A 120 -12.58 -3.37 6.82
C SER A 120 -12.74 -4.69 6.06
N ALA A 121 -13.94 -4.95 5.52
CA ALA A 121 -14.20 -6.10 4.66
C ALA A 121 -13.32 -6.14 3.40
N PHE A 122 -12.76 -4.99 3.02
CA PHE A 122 -11.86 -4.84 1.88
C PHE A 122 -10.39 -4.97 2.27
N ALA A 123 -10.07 -4.98 3.57
CA ALA A 123 -8.71 -5.20 4.03
C ALA A 123 -8.28 -6.65 3.76
N PHE A 124 -7.00 -6.84 3.45
CA PHE A 124 -6.41 -8.18 3.39
C PHE A 124 -5.01 -8.19 3.98
N LYS A 125 -4.55 -9.35 4.43
CA LYS A 125 -3.17 -9.54 4.87
C LYS A 125 -2.32 -10.09 3.71
N PRO A 126 -1.34 -9.34 3.20
CA PRO A 126 -0.40 -9.88 2.22
C PRO A 126 0.38 -11.05 2.79
N ARG A 127 0.86 -11.92 1.91
CA ARG A 127 1.84 -12.95 2.28
C ARG A 127 3.15 -12.28 2.74
N GLN A 128 3.91 -12.97 3.61
CA GLN A 128 5.13 -12.40 4.21
C GLN A 128 6.17 -11.94 3.18
N ASP A 129 6.31 -12.66 2.07
CA ASP A 129 7.19 -12.29 0.95
C ASP A 129 6.78 -10.95 0.32
N ARG A 130 5.49 -10.76 0.06
CA ARG A 130 4.95 -9.50 -0.49
C ARG A 130 5.06 -8.36 0.51
N LEU A 131 4.82 -8.65 1.78
CA LEU A 131 4.90 -7.67 2.87
C LEU A 131 6.34 -7.16 3.02
N ALA A 132 7.33 -8.06 3.01
CA ALA A 132 8.74 -7.70 3.11
C ALA A 132 9.20 -6.80 1.96
N ILE A 133 8.86 -7.18 0.72
CA ILE A 133 9.14 -6.36 -0.47
C ILE A 133 8.46 -5.00 -0.35
N PHE A 134 7.17 -4.97 -0.01
CA PHE A 134 6.45 -3.69 0.11
C PHE A 134 7.06 -2.77 1.17
N HIS A 135 7.41 -3.29 2.35
CA HIS A 135 8.10 -2.50 3.37
C HIS A 135 9.44 -1.96 2.88
N ALA A 136 10.24 -2.77 2.19
CA ALA A 136 11.50 -2.32 1.61
C ALA A 136 11.27 -1.15 0.63
N PHE A 137 10.31 -1.26 -0.29
CA PHE A 137 9.94 -0.17 -1.21
C PHE A 137 9.43 1.07 -0.48
N ALA A 138 8.62 0.90 0.57
CA ALA A 138 8.13 2.00 1.37
C ALA A 138 9.29 2.75 2.06
N THR A 139 10.29 2.05 2.62
CA THR A 139 11.46 2.72 3.22
C THR A 139 12.27 3.51 2.19
N VAL A 140 12.34 3.01 0.95
CA VAL A 140 13.03 3.69 -0.15
C VAL A 140 12.26 4.95 -0.57
N GLU A 141 10.95 4.85 -0.79
CA GLU A 141 10.08 5.98 -1.15
C GLU A 141 10.13 7.09 -0.07
N LEU A 142 10.13 6.70 1.20
CA LEU A 142 10.17 7.61 2.33
C LEU A 142 11.59 8.11 2.67
N LYS A 143 12.61 7.68 1.92
CA LYS A 143 14.04 7.99 2.17
C LYS A 143 14.51 7.62 3.59
N GLN A 144 13.94 6.55 4.14
CA GLN A 144 14.29 6.00 5.45
C GLN A 144 15.49 5.04 5.35
N GLN A 145 16.07 4.73 6.52
CA GLN A 145 17.11 3.71 6.62
C GLN A 145 16.52 2.31 6.33
N PRO A 146 17.32 1.40 5.73
CA PRO A 146 16.89 0.02 5.53
C PRO A 146 16.70 -0.72 6.85
N SER A 147 16.10 -1.91 6.81
CA SER A 147 16.00 -2.74 8.00
C SER A 147 17.38 -3.19 8.50
N PRO A 148 17.49 -3.64 9.76
CA PRO A 148 18.71 -4.23 10.31
C PRO A 148 19.25 -5.43 9.51
N TYR A 149 18.41 -6.08 8.70
CA TYR A 149 18.77 -7.25 7.91
C TYR A 149 19.47 -6.91 6.58
N TYR A 150 19.46 -5.65 6.15
CA TYR A 150 20.07 -5.22 4.89
C TYR A 150 21.59 -5.43 4.86
N LEU A 151 22.31 -4.92 5.87
CA LEU A 151 23.78 -5.01 5.89
C LEU A 151 24.29 -6.46 5.95
N PRO A 152 23.78 -7.35 6.84
CA PRO A 152 24.15 -8.76 6.83
C PRO A 152 23.90 -9.44 5.47
N THR A 153 22.76 -9.15 4.84
CA THR A 153 22.41 -9.69 3.52
C THR A 153 23.36 -9.20 2.44
N GLN A 154 23.71 -7.91 2.43
CA GLN A 154 24.64 -7.34 1.49
C GLN A 154 26.04 -7.97 1.60
N VAL A 155 26.53 -8.16 2.83
CA VAL A 155 27.84 -8.77 3.10
C VAL A 155 27.86 -10.23 2.63
N TYR A 156 26.78 -10.98 2.86
CA TYR A 156 26.62 -12.34 2.36
C TYR A 156 26.65 -12.41 0.84
N LEU A 157 25.83 -11.60 0.15
CA LEU A 157 25.74 -11.60 -1.32
C LEU A 157 27.07 -11.22 -2.00
N LYS A 158 27.88 -10.39 -1.33
CA LYS A 158 29.25 -10.05 -1.76
C LYS A 158 30.29 -11.17 -1.52
N GLY A 159 29.88 -12.33 -0.98
CA GLY A 159 30.74 -13.49 -0.75
C GLY A 159 31.70 -13.36 0.45
N LYS A 160 31.61 -12.29 1.25
CA LYS A 160 32.56 -12.03 2.35
C LYS A 160 32.45 -12.99 3.54
N LEU A 161 31.34 -13.71 3.65
CA LEU A 161 31.05 -14.66 4.74
C LEU A 161 31.05 -16.13 4.29
N GLY A 162 31.32 -16.40 3.00
CA GLY A 162 31.09 -17.70 2.38
C GLY A 162 29.59 -18.00 2.15
N TYR A 163 29.27 -18.84 1.15
CA TYR A 163 27.89 -19.10 0.74
C TYR A 163 27.16 -20.15 1.59
N GLU A 164 27.86 -20.87 2.48
CA GLU A 164 27.25 -21.95 3.27
C GLU A 164 26.26 -21.46 4.32
N ARG A 165 26.42 -20.22 4.78
CA ARG A 165 25.56 -19.62 5.82
C ARG A 165 24.32 -18.95 5.22
N TRP A 166 23.59 -19.59 4.32
CA TRP A 166 22.40 -18.97 3.72
C TRP A 166 21.19 -18.89 4.68
N GLU A 167 21.18 -19.70 5.74
CA GLU A 167 20.04 -19.85 6.66
C GLU A 167 19.70 -18.59 7.46
N PHE A 168 20.65 -17.68 7.67
CA PHE A 168 20.38 -16.41 8.37
C PHE A 168 19.73 -15.34 7.49
N LEU A 169 19.62 -15.59 6.17
CA LEU A 169 19.03 -14.63 5.25
C LEU A 169 17.52 -14.58 5.41
N GLY A 170 17.05 -13.50 6.04
CA GLY A 170 15.62 -13.20 6.12
C GLY A 170 15.08 -12.61 4.82
N LEU A 171 13.78 -12.84 4.56
CA LEU A 171 13.05 -12.24 3.43
C LEU A 171 13.17 -10.71 3.39
N GLN A 172 13.17 -10.06 4.56
CA GLN A 172 13.31 -8.61 4.67
C GLN A 172 14.66 -8.10 4.15
N GLY A 173 15.77 -8.78 4.49
CA GLY A 173 17.10 -8.38 4.06
C GLY A 173 17.27 -8.49 2.54
N ILE A 174 16.73 -9.56 1.94
CA ILE A 174 16.71 -9.73 0.48
C ILE A 174 15.84 -8.65 -0.17
N ALA A 175 14.66 -8.38 0.39
CA ALA A 175 13.76 -7.33 -0.07
C ALA A 175 14.42 -5.94 -0.06
N ASP A 176 15.13 -5.58 1.01
CA ASP A 176 15.83 -4.29 1.13
C ASP A 176 16.93 -4.12 0.06
N ILE A 177 17.64 -5.20 -0.26
CA ILE A 177 18.63 -5.19 -1.35
C ILE A 177 17.94 -4.92 -2.68
N ILE A 178 16.89 -5.70 -3.01
CA ILE A 178 16.18 -5.57 -4.28
C ILE A 178 15.59 -4.17 -4.46
N ALA A 179 14.93 -3.64 -3.42
CA ALA A 179 14.29 -2.31 -3.50
C ALA A 179 15.32 -1.19 -3.73
N ARG A 180 16.54 -1.34 -3.20
CA ARG A 180 17.59 -0.32 -3.32
C ARG A 180 18.43 -0.45 -4.59
N LEU A 181 18.46 -1.62 -5.22
CA LEU A 181 19.07 -1.81 -6.55
C LEU A 181 18.28 -1.08 -7.65
N GLN A 182 16.99 -0.84 -7.45
CA GLN A 182 16.15 -0.12 -8.43
C GLN A 182 16.27 1.41 -8.34
N CYS A 183 16.98 1.93 -7.33
CA CYS A 183 17.19 3.37 -7.15
C CYS A 183 18.60 3.87 -7.56
N GLU A 184 19.43 2.99 -8.13
CA GLU A 184 20.65 3.36 -8.86
C GLU A 184 20.32 3.61 -10.34
#